data_AF-A0A0G0ADN8-F1
#
_entry.id   AF-A0A0G0ADN8-F1
#
_cell.length_a   1.000
_cell.length_b   1.000
_cell.length_c   1.000
_cell.angle_alpha   90.00
_cell.angle_beta   90.00
_cell.angle_gamma   90.00
#
_symmetry.space_group_name_H-M   'P 1'
#
loop_
_entity.id
_entity.type
_entity.pdbx_description
1 polymer ?
#
loop_
_entity_poly.entity_id
_entity_poly.type
_entity_poly.pdbx_seq_one_letter_code
_entity_poly.pdbx_strand_id
1 'polypeptide(L)'
;MGDYMKKLPIGLQAFSTLIEDGCVYVDKTKYIYELIQGYYIFFSRPRRFGKSLLCSTLCELFSGNRDLFKGLWIDENTDYCWPVHPVIYLDLSMTSSDT
;
A
#
# COMPACT_ATOMS: atom_id res chain seq x y z
N MET A 1 22.58 20.07 7.25
CA MET A 1 22.12 18.68 7.33
C MET A 1 21.70 18.30 5.92
N GLY A 2 22.50 17.51 5.21
CA GLY A 2 22.33 17.31 3.76
C GLY A 2 20.95 16.74 3.44
N ASP A 3 20.30 17.31 2.43
CA ASP A 3 19.08 16.81 1.82
C ASP A 3 19.42 15.48 1.12
N TYR A 4 19.50 14.39 1.90
CA TYR A 4 19.67 13.04 1.37
C TYR A 4 18.37 12.70 0.66
N MET A 5 18.37 12.88 -0.66
CA MET A 5 17.28 12.49 -1.54
C MET A 5 16.85 11.06 -1.19
N LYS A 6 15.60 10.91 -0.75
CA LYS A 6 15.01 9.60 -0.44
C LYS A 6 15.22 8.66 -1.62
N LYS A 7 15.55 7.40 -1.35
CA LYS A 7 15.80 6.41 -2.40
C LYS A 7 14.52 6.14 -3.20
N LEU A 8 14.65 6.03 -4.52
CA LEU A 8 13.54 5.56 -5.35
C LEU A 8 13.36 4.05 -5.15
N PRO A 9 12.13 3.56 -4.89
CA PRO A 9 11.85 2.15 -4.63
C PRO A 9 11.79 1.33 -5.93
N ILE A 10 12.93 1.19 -6.62
CA ILE A 10 13.00 0.46 -7.89
C ILE A 10 12.83 -1.04 -7.64
N GLY A 11 11.76 -1.63 -8.17
CA GLY A 11 11.45 -3.06 -8.01
C GLY A 11 10.85 -3.44 -6.66
N LEU A 12 10.77 -2.51 -5.70
CA LEU A 12 10.17 -2.73 -4.39
C LEU A 12 8.65 -2.60 -4.48
N GLN A 13 7.95 -3.62 -3.98
CA GLN A 13 6.48 -3.70 -4.06
C GLN A 13 5.82 -3.87 -2.69
N ALA A 14 6.60 -4.10 -1.63
CA ALA A 14 6.12 -4.18 -0.26
C ALA A 14 6.00 -2.77 0.33
N PHE A 15 4.81 -2.42 0.82
CA PHE A 15 4.54 -1.13 1.46
C PHE A 15 5.33 -0.96 2.76
N SER A 16 5.33 -1.98 3.63
CA SER A 16 6.08 -1.97 4.89
C SER A 16 7.55 -1.64 4.71
N THR A 17 8.26 -2.41 3.87
CA THR A 17 9.67 -2.16 3.56
C THR A 17 9.90 -0.78 2.95
N LEU A 18 8.99 -0.30 2.09
CA LEU A 18 9.11 1.02 1.47
C LEU A 18 9.09 2.13 2.52
N ILE A 19 8.22 2.03 3.52
CA ILE A 19 8.13 3.00 4.62
C ILE A 19 9.32 2.87 5.57
N GLU A 20 9.67 1.66 5.98
CA GLU A 20 10.77 1.36 6.91
C GLU A 20 12.14 1.79 6.36
N ASP A 21 12.38 1.59 5.06
CA ASP A 21 13.63 1.99 4.39
C ASP A 21 13.68 3.51 4.10
N GLY A 22 12.64 4.26 4.44
CA GLY A 22 12.56 5.70 4.20
C GLY A 22 12.57 6.06 2.71
N CYS A 23 12.08 5.16 1.85
CA CYS A 23 12.00 5.39 0.41
C CYS A 23 10.99 6.49 0.04
N VAL A 24 11.06 6.96 -1.21
CA VAL A 24 10.02 7.84 -1.76
C VAL A 24 8.72 7.06 -1.88
N TYR A 25 7.70 7.47 -1.12
CA TYR A 25 6.33 7.02 -1.25
C TYR A 25 5.47 8.15 -1.81
N VAL A 26 4.70 7.89 -2.87
CA VAL A 26 3.66 8.81 -3.31
C VAL A 26 2.39 8.44 -2.56
N ASP A 27 2.04 9.28 -1.59
CA ASP A 27 0.88 9.03 -0.74
C ASP A 27 -0.43 9.02 -1.55
N LYS A 28 -1.11 7.87 -1.54
CA LYS A 28 -2.42 7.64 -2.15
C LYS A 28 -3.46 7.21 -1.11
N THR A 29 -3.15 7.33 0.16
CA THR A 29 -4.00 6.80 1.25
C THR A 29 -5.35 7.52 1.33
N LYS A 30 -5.46 8.76 0.83
CA LYS A 30 -6.75 9.43 0.58
C LYS A 30 -7.68 8.61 -0.31
N TYR A 31 -7.19 8.20 -1.47
CA TYR A 31 -7.98 7.43 -2.42
C TYR A 31 -8.28 6.03 -1.88
N ILE A 32 -7.37 5.45 -1.09
CA ILE A 32 -7.61 4.17 -0.40
C ILE A 32 -8.76 4.33 0.61
N TYR A 33 -8.77 5.40 1.40
CA TYR A 33 -9.84 5.68 2.35
C TYR A 33 -11.19 5.82 1.66
N GLU A 34 -11.28 6.64 0.60
CA GLU A 34 -12.51 6.77 -0.21
C GLU A 34 -12.95 5.42 -0.82
N LEU A 35 -11.98 4.62 -1.26
CA LEU A 35 -12.20 3.33 -1.88
C LEU A 35 -12.82 2.32 -0.91
N ILE A 36 -12.31 2.19 0.32
CA ILE A 36 -12.83 1.21 1.30
C ILE A 36 -14.22 1.57 1.85
N GLN A 37 -14.69 2.81 1.66
CA GLN A 37 -16.05 3.23 1.98
C GLN A 37 -17.05 2.89 0.86
N GLY A 38 -16.56 2.55 -0.33
CA GLY A 38 -17.39 2.25 -1.49
C GLY A 38 -17.98 0.83 -1.45
N TYR A 39 -19.25 0.69 -1.85
CA TYR A 39 -19.92 -0.61 -1.99
C TYR A 39 -19.44 -1.39 -3.23
N TYR A 40 -19.14 -0.69 -4.33
CA TYR A 40 -18.70 -1.29 -5.58
C TYR A 40 -17.46 -0.57 -6.10
N ILE A 41 -16.36 -1.30 -6.22
CA ILE A 41 -15.05 -0.76 -6.58
C ILE A 41 -14.58 -1.47 -7.85
N PHE A 42 -14.38 -0.71 -8.92
CA PHE A 42 -13.80 -1.23 -10.15
C PHE A 42 -12.33 -0.84 -10.25
N PHE A 43 -11.44 -1.82 -10.08
CA PHE A 43 -10.04 -1.66 -10.44
C PHE A 43 -9.89 -1.88 -11.94
N SER A 44 -9.88 -0.79 -12.70
CA SER A 44 -9.41 -0.86 -14.08
C SER A 44 -8.00 -1.48 -14.08
N ARG A 45 -7.64 -2.24 -15.12
CA ARG A 45 -6.32 -2.88 -15.24
C ARG A 45 -5.34 -2.07 -16.11
N PRO A 46 -4.90 -0.85 -15.74
CA PRO A 46 -3.78 -0.23 -16.42
C PRO A 46 -2.48 -0.99 -16.10
N ARG A 47 -1.72 -1.28 -17.16
CA ARG A 47 -0.42 -1.96 -17.10
C ARG A 47 0.57 -1.08 -16.34
N ARG A 48 1.39 -1.67 -15.46
CA ARG A 48 2.42 -0.99 -14.63
C ARG A 48 1.90 0.09 -13.65
N PHE A 49 0.62 0.06 -13.29
CA PHE A 49 0.03 1.06 -12.39
C PHE A 49 0.43 0.93 -10.91
N GLY A 50 1.26 -0.06 -10.54
CA GLY A 50 1.62 -0.30 -9.14
C GLY A 50 0.57 -1.08 -8.35
N LYS A 51 -0.09 -2.06 -8.98
CA LYS A 51 -1.12 -2.88 -8.32
C LYS A 51 -0.59 -3.63 -7.11
N SER A 52 0.60 -4.22 -7.21
CA SER A 52 1.22 -4.94 -6.09
C SER A 52 1.45 -4.03 -4.88
N LEU A 53 1.98 -2.82 -5.09
CA LEU A 53 2.17 -1.85 -4.00
C LEU A 53 0.84 -1.44 -3.37
N LEU A 54 -0.20 -1.23 -4.18
CA LEU A 54 -1.54 -0.94 -3.65
C LEU A 54 -2.09 -2.12 -2.84
N CYS A 55 -2.00 -3.35 -3.34
CA CYS A 55 -2.43 -4.55 -2.62
C CYS A 55 -1.66 -4.74 -1.31
N SER A 56 -0.35 -4.52 -1.32
CA SER A 56 0.47 -4.55 -0.10
C SER A 56 0.06 -3.45 0.87
N THR A 57 -0.21 -2.22 0.39
CA THR A 57 -0.71 -1.13 1.25
C THR A 57 -2.05 -1.51 1.90
N LEU A 58 -2.99 -2.08 1.13
CA LEU A 58 -4.28 -2.55 1.65
C LEU A 58 -4.10 -3.71 2.65
N CYS A 59 -3.15 -4.61 2.41
CA CYS A 59 -2.81 -5.70 3.31
C CYS A 59 -2.38 -5.17 4.69
N GLU A 60 -1.46 -4.20 4.71
CA GLU A 60 -0.99 -3.56 5.94
C GLU A 60 -2.10 -2.75 6.63
N LEU A 61 -2.95 -2.07 5.85
CA LEU A 61 -4.08 -1.29 6.37
C LEU A 61 -5.08 -2.20 7.09
N PHE A 62 -5.52 -3.28 6.45
CA PHE A 62 -6.49 -4.22 7.02
C PHE A 62 -5.90 -5.11 8.11
N SER A 63 -4.56 -5.25 8.16
CA SER A 63 -3.88 -5.88 9.29
C SER A 63 -3.79 -4.98 10.52
N GLY A 64 -4.19 -3.70 10.40
CA GLY A 64 -4.20 -2.74 11.51
C GLY A 64 -2.82 -2.14 11.83
N ASN A 65 -1.86 -2.20 10.91
CA ASN A 65 -0.47 -1.77 11.13
C ASN A 65 -0.30 -0.24 11.05
N ARG A 66 -1.00 0.49 11.94
CA ARG A 66 -1.06 1.96 11.97
C ARG A 66 0.31 2.65 11.91
N ASP A 67 1.32 2.08 12.57
CA ASP A 67 2.66 2.68 12.64
C ASP A 67 3.28 2.90 11.24
N LEU A 68 2.97 2.04 10.27
CA LEU A 68 3.43 2.18 8.88
C LEU A 68 2.77 3.35 8.12
N PHE A 69 1.68 3.90 8.65
CA PHE A 69 0.92 4.97 8.02
C PHE A 69 1.09 6.32 8.70
N LYS A 70 1.93 6.41 9.73
CA LYS A 70 2.19 7.67 10.43
C LYS A 70 2.68 8.74 9.46
N GLY A 71 2.04 9.90 9.50
CA GLY A 71 2.36 11.03 8.62
C GLY A 71 1.83 10.87 7.18
N LEU A 72 1.03 9.84 6.90
CA LEU A 72 0.26 9.75 5.66
C LEU A 72 -1.14 10.34 5.85
N TRP A 73 -1.77 10.70 4.74
CA TRP A 73 -3.06 11.38 4.73
C TRP A 73 -4.12 10.65 5.55
N ILE A 74 -4.22 9.33 5.45
CA ILE A 74 -5.23 8.54 6.19
C ILE A 74 -5.06 8.60 7.71
N ASP A 75 -3.82 8.65 8.22
CA ASP A 75 -3.56 8.73 9.67
C ASP A 75 -3.78 10.15 10.19
N GLU A 76 -3.46 11.18 9.40
CA GLU A 76 -3.54 12.58 9.83
C GLU A 76 -4.91 13.24 9.61
N ASN A 77 -5.69 12.78 8.61
CA ASN A 77 -6.89 13.50 8.13
C ASN A 77 -8.19 12.71 8.31
N THR A 78 -8.14 11.53 8.92
CA THR A 78 -9.34 10.69 9.14
C THR A 78 -9.39 10.14 10.56
N ASP A 79 -10.57 9.72 10.96
CA ASP A 79 -10.85 8.98 12.19
C ASP A 79 -10.85 7.45 11.96
N TYR A 80 -10.11 6.97 10.94
CA TYR A 80 -10.01 5.55 10.63
C TYR A 80 -9.65 4.74 11.89
N CYS A 81 -10.45 3.73 12.21
CA CYS A 81 -10.39 3.02 13.48
C CYS A 81 -9.33 1.92 13.56
N TRP A 82 -8.57 1.69 12.49
CA TRP A 82 -7.53 0.65 12.40
C TRP A 82 -8.00 -0.75 12.84
N PRO A 83 -9.15 -1.23 12.32
CA PRO A 83 -9.65 -2.55 12.67
C PRO A 83 -8.69 -3.63 12.14
N VAL A 84 -8.47 -4.66 12.96
CA VAL A 84 -7.66 -5.82 12.56
C VAL A 84 -8.56 -6.85 11.90
N HIS A 85 -8.27 -7.16 10.64
CA HIS A 85 -8.94 -8.18 9.86
C HIS A 85 -7.98 -9.33 9.54
N PRO A 86 -8.47 -10.58 9.45
CA PRO A 86 -7.69 -11.66 8.85
C PRO A 86 -7.50 -11.36 7.35
N VAL A 87 -6.26 -11.17 6.91
CA VAL A 87 -5.93 -10.87 5.51
C VAL A 87 -5.35 -12.11 4.83
N ILE A 88 -5.90 -12.48 3.67
CA ILE A 88 -5.32 -13.49 2.79
C ILE A 88 -4.66 -12.76 1.63
N TYR A 89 -3.33 -12.73 1.61
CA TYR A 89 -2.56 -12.15 0.52
C TYR A 89 -2.13 -13.24 -0.46
N LEU A 90 -2.64 -13.19 -1.69
CA LEU A 90 -2.31 -14.14 -2.75
C LEU A 90 -1.37 -13.49 -3.76
N ASP A 91 -0.13 -13.97 -3.80
CA ASP A 91 0.82 -13.65 -4.85
C ASP A 91 0.88 -14.80 -5.87
N LEU A 92 0.49 -14.50 -7.11
CA LEU A 92 0.47 -15.46 -8.23
C LEU A 92 1.53 -15.10 -9.29
N SER A 93 2.49 -14.26 -8.96
CA SER A 93 3.52 -13.82 -9.91
C SER A 93 4.55 -14.89 -10.26
N MET A 94 4.68 -15.94 -9.43
CA MET A 94 5.72 -16.97 -9.53
C MET A 94 5.24 -18.31 -10.10
N THR A 95 4.04 -18.42 -10.66
CA THR A 95 3.57 -19.69 -11.24
C THR A 95 4.33 -20.01 -12.52
N SER A 96 5.19 -21.04 -12.50
CA SER A 96 5.67 -21.68 -13.72
C SER A 96 4.49 -22.33 -14.42
N SER A 97 4.24 -21.93 -15.66
CA SER A 97 3.37 -22.71 -16.54
C SER A 97 4.16 -23.94 -16.97
N ASP A 98 4.10 -24.99 -16.17
CA ASP A 98 4.49 -26.33 -16.60
C ASP A 98 3.43 -26.83 -17.57
N THR A 99 3.61 -26.50 -18.86
CA THR A 99 2.87 -27.08 -19.98
C THR A 99 3.84 -27.48 -21.08
#